data_AF-A0A524E3I6-F1
#
_entry.id   AF-A0A524E3I6-F1
#
_cell.length_a   1.000
_cell.length_b   1.000
_cell.length_c   1.000
_cell.angle_alpha   90.00
_cell.angle_beta   90.00
_cell.angle_gamma   90.00
#
_symmetry.space_group_name_H-M   'P 1'
#
loop_
_entity.id
_entity.type
_entity.pdbx_description
1 polymer ?
#
loop_
_entity_poly.entity_id
_entity_poly.type
_entity_poly.pdbx_seq_one_letter_code
_entity_poly.pdbx_strand_id
1 'polypeptide(L)'
;MTRIDWEQAQISPNKRQKIEGKYLTDLRNKIYDLENDLAAKNKEIDQLKEKLTITETSFNQLTEKFITSEKNLNNIISDLKTRLKETESKYYEEEAKPGVSYEKVEELEQKLANKDNELMRVKYNLEKTNKEVEGIKQNLSHVISEKETEIRLIRNELEKTNKQFEYLKEQLEKSSVVRDTEIEQYIEELEQKNKQIEINKQDLDITIQTKDKIIEKLEADLEAKINEINELNNNLGALYSQVDKTQESPDVIKKIKRLMEIKGFVTDKEFEDLYNV
;
A
#
# COMPACT_ATOMS: atom_id res chain seq x y z
N MET A 1 -46.41 147.16 92.70
CA MET A 1 -46.91 145.78 92.51
C MET A 1 -45.73 144.84 92.66
N THR A 2 -45.73 144.00 93.68
CA THR A 2 -44.57 143.21 94.15
C THR A 2 -44.63 141.77 93.64
N ARG A 3 -43.66 141.42 92.78
CA ARG A 3 -43.37 140.04 92.33
C ARG A 3 -42.61 139.29 93.43
N ILE A 4 -42.63 137.95 93.42
CA ILE A 4 -41.80 137.12 94.32
C ILE A 4 -40.31 137.45 94.07
N ASP A 5 -39.60 137.82 95.14
CA ASP A 5 -38.15 138.05 95.10
C ASP A 5 -37.43 136.74 95.44
N TRP A 6 -37.10 136.01 94.38
CA TRP A 6 -36.48 134.68 94.44
C TRP A 6 -35.07 134.69 95.04
N GLU A 7 -34.30 135.77 94.85
CA GLU A 7 -32.95 135.89 95.40
C GLU A 7 -33.01 136.05 96.93
N GLN A 8 -33.95 136.86 97.45
CA GLN A 8 -34.20 136.94 98.90
C GLN A 8 -34.72 135.61 99.48
N ALA A 9 -35.59 134.90 98.76
CA ALA A 9 -36.11 133.60 99.22
C ALA A 9 -35.01 132.52 99.30
N GLN A 10 -34.00 132.59 98.43
CA GLN A 10 -32.85 131.69 98.44
C GLN A 10 -31.87 132.01 99.58
N ILE A 11 -31.66 133.29 99.90
CA ILE A 11 -30.73 133.77 100.94
C ILE A 11 -31.33 133.68 102.36
N SER A 12 -32.66 133.83 102.51
CA SER A 12 -33.35 133.76 103.82
C SER A 12 -34.74 133.12 103.70
N PRO A 13 -34.81 131.78 103.61
CA PRO A 13 -36.05 131.05 103.31
C PRO A 13 -37.19 131.28 104.31
N ASN A 14 -36.85 131.56 105.57
CA ASN A 14 -37.81 131.67 106.68
C ASN A 14 -38.39 133.08 106.88
N LYS A 15 -37.97 134.07 106.08
CA LYS A 15 -38.44 135.46 106.17
C LYS A 15 -39.78 135.63 105.44
N ARG A 16 -40.80 136.16 106.13
CA ARG A 16 -42.15 136.34 105.56
C ARG A 16 -42.14 137.40 104.46
N GLN A 17 -42.43 137.00 103.22
CA GLN A 17 -42.71 137.90 102.10
C GLN A 17 -44.22 138.00 101.88
N LYS A 18 -44.73 139.22 101.64
CA LYS A 18 -46.15 139.43 101.30
C LYS A 18 -46.31 139.20 99.80
N ILE A 19 -46.78 138.01 99.42
CA ILE A 19 -46.91 137.58 98.03
C ILE A 19 -48.38 137.64 97.62
N GLU A 20 -48.67 138.19 96.44
CA GLU A 20 -50.01 138.12 95.84
C GLU A 20 -50.32 136.68 95.41
N GLY A 21 -51.48 136.14 95.80
CA GLY A 21 -51.84 134.73 95.58
C GLY A 21 -51.71 134.26 94.13
N LYS A 22 -51.85 135.15 93.16
CA LYS A 22 -51.68 134.88 91.73
C LYS A 22 -50.31 134.26 91.39
N TYR A 23 -49.22 134.76 91.97
CA TYR A 23 -47.87 134.24 91.69
C TYR A 23 -47.64 132.84 92.27
N LEU A 24 -48.27 132.52 93.41
CA LEU A 24 -48.25 131.16 93.97
C LEU A 24 -49.06 130.20 93.11
N THR A 25 -50.16 130.66 92.53
CA THR A 25 -50.95 129.89 91.55
C THR A 25 -50.15 129.63 90.27
N ASP A 26 -49.47 130.63 89.73
CA ASP A 26 -48.63 130.49 88.53
C ASP A 26 -47.48 129.49 88.74
N LEU A 27 -46.83 129.52 89.91
CA LEU A 27 -45.83 128.54 90.32
C LEU A 27 -46.39 127.12 90.39
N ARG A 28 -47.55 126.95 91.03
CA ARG A 28 -48.21 125.66 91.16
C ARG A 28 -48.57 125.10 89.78
N ASN A 29 -49.09 125.94 88.89
CA ASN A 29 -49.39 125.55 87.52
C ASN A 29 -48.12 125.11 86.79
N LYS A 30 -47.02 125.86 86.92
CA LYS A 30 -45.74 125.48 86.30
C LYS A 30 -45.15 124.19 86.88
N ILE A 31 -45.25 123.96 88.18
CA ILE A 31 -44.85 122.70 88.81
C ILE A 31 -45.71 121.55 88.30
N TYR A 32 -47.03 121.76 88.21
CA TYR A 32 -47.96 120.77 87.69
C TYR A 32 -47.68 120.43 86.21
N ASP A 33 -47.38 121.43 85.39
CA ASP A 33 -46.97 121.24 83.99
C ASP A 33 -45.66 120.44 83.90
N LEU A 34 -44.67 120.78 84.72
CA LEU A 34 -43.39 120.07 84.77
C LEU A 34 -43.53 118.62 85.27
N GLU A 35 -44.38 118.37 86.27
CA GLU A 35 -44.66 117.02 86.77
C GLU A 35 -45.36 116.17 85.71
N ASN A 36 -46.30 116.76 84.97
CA ASN A 36 -46.96 116.08 83.85
C ASN A 36 -45.98 115.80 82.70
N ASP A 37 -45.11 116.74 82.36
CA ASP A 37 -44.07 116.56 81.35
C ASP A 37 -43.08 115.47 81.76
N LEU A 38 -42.67 115.44 83.03
CA LEU A 38 -41.78 114.40 83.57
C LEU A 38 -42.45 113.03 83.53
N ALA A 39 -43.73 112.94 83.91
CA ALA A 39 -44.50 111.70 83.85
C ALA A 39 -44.66 111.21 82.40
N ALA A 40 -44.92 112.13 81.45
CA ALA A 40 -44.98 111.83 80.03
C ALA A 40 -43.65 111.32 79.49
N LYS A 41 -42.53 111.97 79.86
CA LYS A 41 -41.18 111.55 79.48
C LYS A 41 -40.79 110.20 80.08
N ASN A 42 -41.16 109.91 81.32
CA ASN A 42 -40.92 108.60 81.93
C ASN A 42 -41.70 107.49 81.19
N LYS A 43 -42.96 107.76 80.83
CA LYS A 43 -43.76 106.83 80.03
C LYS A 43 -43.14 106.59 78.65
N GLU A 44 -42.61 107.63 78.00
CA GLU A 44 -41.89 107.53 76.72
C GLU A 44 -40.60 106.70 76.88
N ILE A 45 -39.85 106.89 77.96
CA ILE A 45 -38.65 106.10 78.28
C ILE A 45 -39.00 104.62 78.47
N ASP A 46 -40.06 104.30 79.19
CA ASP A 46 -40.46 102.90 79.41
C ASP A 46 -40.89 102.22 78.10
N GLN A 47 -41.62 102.94 77.24
CA GLN A 47 -41.96 102.46 75.90
C GLN A 47 -40.72 102.24 75.02
N LEU A 48 -39.72 103.12 75.12
CA LEU A 48 -38.46 102.95 74.37
C LEU A 48 -37.65 101.76 74.87
N LYS A 49 -37.62 101.52 76.20
CA LYS A 49 -36.98 100.33 76.77
C LYS A 49 -37.65 99.04 76.29
N GLU A 50 -38.98 99.00 76.26
CA GLU A 50 -39.73 97.84 75.76
C GLU A 50 -39.48 97.60 74.27
N LYS A 51 -39.44 98.67 73.45
CA LYS A 51 -39.07 98.55 72.04
C LYS A 51 -37.63 98.06 71.85
N LEU A 52 -36.71 98.52 72.70
CA LEU A 52 -35.31 98.10 72.65
C LEU A 52 -35.17 96.61 72.94
N THR A 53 -35.83 96.09 73.99
CA THR A 53 -35.77 94.66 74.33
C THR A 53 -36.41 93.78 73.25
N ILE A 54 -37.51 94.21 72.63
CA ILE A 54 -38.11 93.52 71.48
C ILE A 54 -37.14 93.51 70.28
N THR A 55 -36.41 94.60 70.07
CA THR A 55 -35.43 94.69 68.97
C THR A 55 -34.22 93.79 69.24
N GLU A 56 -33.68 93.77 70.46
CA GLU A 56 -32.57 92.89 70.85
C GLU A 56 -32.93 91.41 70.72
N THR A 57 -34.11 91.02 71.19
CA THR A 57 -34.59 89.63 71.08
C THR A 57 -34.76 89.20 69.63
N SER A 58 -35.34 90.05 68.78
CA SER A 58 -35.49 89.74 67.35
C SER A 58 -34.14 89.71 66.61
N PHE A 59 -33.20 90.58 66.98
CA PHE A 59 -31.84 90.55 66.45
C PHE A 59 -31.11 89.25 66.80
N ASN A 60 -31.15 88.83 68.06
CA ASN A 60 -30.52 87.57 68.50
C ASN A 60 -31.10 86.35 67.76
N GLN A 61 -32.41 86.29 67.57
CA GLN A 61 -33.05 85.22 66.79
C GLN A 61 -32.58 85.21 65.33
N LEU A 62 -32.37 86.39 64.74
CA LEU A 62 -31.84 86.51 63.38
C LEU A 62 -30.39 86.03 63.29
N THR A 63 -29.56 86.37 64.29
CA THR A 63 -28.18 85.91 64.38
C THR A 63 -28.08 84.39 64.49
N GLU A 64 -28.92 83.74 65.31
CA GLU A 64 -28.95 82.28 65.42
C GLU A 64 -29.38 81.61 64.11
N LYS A 65 -30.39 82.16 63.43
CA LYS A 65 -30.81 81.70 62.09
C LYS A 65 -29.69 81.85 61.06
N PHE A 66 -28.93 82.94 61.13
CA PHE A 66 -27.81 83.17 60.24
C PHE A 66 -26.69 82.13 60.46
N ILE A 67 -26.28 81.91 61.70
CA ILE A 67 -25.24 80.92 62.06
C ILE A 67 -25.64 79.51 61.63
N THR A 68 -26.90 79.13 61.83
CA THR A 68 -27.40 77.81 61.42
C THR A 68 -27.44 77.66 59.89
N SER A 69 -27.87 78.69 59.17
CA SER A 69 -27.84 78.71 57.70
C SER A 69 -26.41 78.62 57.16
N GLU A 70 -25.48 79.39 57.72
CA GLU A 70 -24.06 79.37 57.35
C GLU A 70 -23.43 77.98 57.55
N LYS A 71 -23.71 77.34 58.70
CA LYS A 71 -23.27 75.98 58.97
C LYS A 71 -23.81 74.97 57.95
N ASN A 72 -25.09 75.08 57.59
CA ASN A 72 -25.71 74.21 56.59
C ASN A 72 -25.09 74.40 55.21
N LEU A 73 -24.86 75.65 54.78
CA LEU A 73 -24.19 75.96 53.52
C LEU A 73 -22.78 75.39 53.46
N ASN A 74 -21.99 75.52 54.53
CA ASN A 74 -20.64 74.96 54.60
C ASN A 74 -20.64 73.43 54.48
N ASN A 75 -21.60 72.75 55.09
CA ASN A 75 -21.76 71.30 54.94
C ASN A 75 -22.10 70.90 53.50
N ILE A 76 -23.04 71.62 52.86
CA ILE A 76 -23.40 71.38 51.46
C ILE A 76 -22.20 71.60 50.53
N ILE A 77 -21.43 72.68 50.74
CA ILE A 77 -20.22 72.97 49.96
C ILE A 77 -19.19 71.84 50.10
N SER A 78 -19.01 71.29 51.30
CA SER A 78 -18.11 70.15 51.52
C SER A 78 -18.57 68.90 50.76
N ASP A 79 -19.87 68.56 50.84
CA ASP A 79 -20.42 67.39 50.15
C ASP A 79 -20.38 67.53 48.62
N LEU A 80 -20.60 68.73 48.10
CA LEU A 80 -20.47 69.00 46.66
C LEU A 80 -19.01 68.86 46.20
N LYS A 81 -18.04 69.30 47.02
CA LYS A 81 -16.60 69.15 46.68
C LYS A 81 -16.17 67.69 46.66
N THR A 82 -16.65 66.85 47.58
CA THR A 82 -16.32 65.42 47.58
C THR A 82 -16.94 64.72 46.37
N ARG A 83 -18.23 64.97 46.10
CA ARG A 83 -18.90 64.41 44.91
C ARG A 83 -18.25 64.85 43.61
N LEU A 84 -17.81 66.11 43.51
CA LEU A 84 -17.12 66.60 42.32
C LEU A 84 -15.83 65.81 42.07
N LYS A 85 -14.99 65.62 43.10
CA LYS A 85 -13.76 64.83 42.98
C LYS A 85 -14.03 63.38 42.58
N GLU A 86 -15.03 62.74 43.17
CA GLU A 86 -15.40 61.36 42.81
C GLU A 86 -15.86 61.25 41.36
N THR A 87 -16.59 62.26 40.86
CA THR A 87 -17.08 62.29 39.48
C THR A 87 -15.93 62.52 38.50
N GLU A 88 -14.99 63.42 38.82
CA GLU A 88 -13.78 63.65 38.04
C GLU A 88 -12.91 62.38 37.96
N SER A 89 -12.70 61.66 39.08
CA SER A 89 -11.94 60.40 39.07
C SER A 89 -12.61 59.34 38.18
N LYS A 90 -13.94 59.20 38.25
CA LYS A 90 -14.68 58.28 37.37
C LYS A 90 -14.56 58.67 35.90
N TYR A 91 -14.63 59.97 35.59
CA TYR A 91 -14.47 60.48 34.24
C TYR A 91 -13.11 60.09 33.65
N TYR A 92 -12.01 60.29 34.39
CA TYR A 92 -10.67 59.92 33.91
C TYR A 92 -10.50 58.41 33.73
N GLU A 93 -11.10 57.58 34.59
CA GLU A 93 -11.10 56.12 34.41
C GLU A 93 -11.90 55.69 33.16
N GLU A 94 -13.03 56.34 32.89
CA GLU A 94 -13.85 56.06 31.72
C GLU A 94 -13.19 56.56 30.42
N GLU A 95 -12.50 57.69 30.45
CA GLU A 95 -11.75 58.25 29.31
C GLU A 95 -10.54 57.38 28.92
N ALA A 96 -9.93 56.66 29.88
CA ALA A 96 -8.80 55.76 29.62
C ALA A 96 -9.20 54.40 29.00
N LYS A 97 -10.42 53.91 29.26
CA LYS A 97 -10.91 52.61 28.74
C LYS A 97 -10.94 52.51 27.20
N PRO A 98 -11.38 53.53 26.45
CA PRO A 98 -11.35 53.53 24.98
C PRO A 98 -9.96 53.25 24.41
N GLY A 99 -8.90 53.88 24.97
CA GLY A 99 -7.53 53.73 24.46
C GLY A 99 -7.05 52.27 24.46
N VAL A 100 -7.23 51.58 25.57
CA VAL A 100 -6.89 50.14 25.71
C VAL A 100 -7.75 49.28 24.77
N SER A 101 -9.00 49.68 24.53
CA SER A 101 -9.89 48.97 23.63
C SER A 101 -9.49 49.14 22.16
N TYR A 102 -8.98 50.30 21.75
CA TYR A 102 -8.48 50.55 20.40
C TYR A 102 -7.19 49.77 20.11
N GLU A 103 -6.23 49.76 21.03
CA GLU A 103 -4.99 48.97 20.88
C GLU A 103 -5.30 47.47 20.68
N LYS A 104 -6.28 46.96 21.43
CA LYS A 104 -6.69 45.56 21.30
C LYS A 104 -7.40 45.26 19.97
N VAL A 105 -8.16 46.22 19.45
CA VAL A 105 -8.77 46.11 18.12
C VAL A 105 -7.67 46.08 17.05
N GLU A 106 -6.69 46.97 17.12
CA GLU A 106 -5.59 47.01 16.16
C GLU A 106 -4.74 45.72 16.19
N GLU A 107 -4.46 45.18 17.39
CA GLU A 107 -3.77 43.89 17.54
C GLU A 107 -4.56 42.74 16.90
N LEU A 108 -5.89 42.73 17.08
CA LEU A 108 -6.76 41.71 16.50
C LEU A 108 -6.84 41.83 14.98
N GLU A 109 -6.91 43.05 14.43
CA GLU A 109 -6.90 43.30 12.99
C GLU A 109 -5.60 42.82 12.35
N GLN A 110 -4.44 43.08 12.98
CA GLN A 110 -3.16 42.57 12.48
C GLN A 110 -3.09 41.04 12.54
N LYS A 111 -3.58 40.42 13.62
CA LYS A 111 -3.64 38.95 13.72
C LYS A 111 -4.56 38.35 12.65
N LEU A 112 -5.69 38.98 12.38
CA LEU A 112 -6.63 38.55 11.34
C LEU A 112 -5.98 38.62 9.95
N ALA A 113 -5.33 39.75 9.63
CA ALA A 113 -4.63 39.93 8.35
C ALA A 113 -3.51 38.90 8.14
N ASN A 114 -2.77 38.56 9.20
CA ASN A 114 -1.76 37.51 9.14
C ASN A 114 -2.39 36.13 8.89
N LYS A 115 -3.52 35.83 9.53
CA LYS A 115 -4.24 34.57 9.34
C LYS A 115 -4.82 34.45 7.93
N ASP A 116 -5.32 35.53 7.35
CA ASP A 116 -5.79 35.55 5.96
C ASP A 116 -4.66 35.26 4.96
N ASN A 117 -3.47 35.84 5.18
CA ASN A 117 -2.30 35.56 4.36
C ASN A 117 -1.83 34.09 4.47
N GLU A 118 -1.82 33.52 5.68
CA GLU A 118 -1.54 32.10 5.90
C GLU A 118 -2.57 31.22 5.18
N LEU A 119 -3.86 31.54 5.30
CA LEU A 119 -4.94 30.82 4.65
C LEU A 119 -4.80 30.83 3.12
N MET A 120 -4.43 31.98 2.54
CA MET A 120 -4.23 32.11 1.10
C MET A 120 -3.07 31.23 0.60
N ARG A 121 -1.96 31.17 1.36
CA ARG A 121 -0.82 30.30 1.04
C ARG A 121 -1.19 28.82 1.14
N VAL A 122 -1.91 28.42 2.18
CA VAL A 122 -2.39 27.04 2.35
C VAL A 122 -3.32 26.64 1.21
N LYS A 123 -4.26 27.52 0.83
CA LYS A 123 -5.19 27.26 -0.27
C LYS A 123 -4.46 27.10 -1.61
N TYR A 124 -3.48 27.95 -1.89
CA TYR A 124 -2.66 27.84 -3.10
C TYR A 124 -1.87 26.52 -3.14
N ASN A 125 -1.21 26.16 -2.04
CA ASN A 125 -0.46 24.91 -1.95
C ASN A 125 -1.36 23.69 -2.10
N LEU A 126 -2.54 23.72 -1.46
CA LEU A 126 -3.53 22.64 -1.58
C LEU A 126 -3.96 22.46 -3.04
N GLU A 127 -4.25 23.54 -3.76
CA GLU A 127 -4.64 23.46 -5.16
C GLU A 127 -3.52 22.93 -6.05
N LYS A 128 -2.26 23.35 -5.80
CA LYS A 128 -1.09 22.82 -6.50
C LYS A 128 -0.92 21.32 -6.28
N THR A 129 -0.94 20.87 -5.03
CA THR A 129 -0.83 19.44 -4.69
C THR A 129 -1.98 18.63 -5.27
N ASN A 130 -3.20 19.18 -5.32
CA ASN A 130 -4.35 18.48 -5.89
C ASN A 130 -4.18 18.26 -7.41
N LYS A 131 -3.62 19.23 -8.14
CA LYS A 131 -3.27 19.09 -9.57
C LYS A 131 -2.17 18.04 -9.79
N GLU A 132 -1.15 18.02 -8.94
CA GLU A 132 -0.09 17.00 -8.99
C GLU A 132 -0.65 15.59 -8.75
N VAL A 133 -1.52 15.42 -7.74
CA VAL A 133 -2.20 14.15 -7.46
C VAL A 133 -3.04 13.68 -8.64
N GLU A 134 -3.78 14.59 -9.28
CA GLU A 134 -4.59 14.24 -10.45
C GLU A 134 -3.74 13.83 -11.64
N GLY A 135 -2.62 14.52 -11.88
CA GLY A 135 -1.65 14.12 -12.91
C GLY A 135 -1.04 12.73 -12.65
N ILE A 136 -0.70 12.43 -11.40
CA ILE A 136 -0.19 11.10 -11.00
C ILE A 136 -1.26 10.02 -11.24
N LYS A 137 -2.53 10.28 -10.90
CA LYS A 137 -3.63 9.34 -11.15
C LYS A 137 -3.81 9.03 -12.63
N GLN A 138 -3.76 10.04 -13.48
CA GLN A 138 -3.88 9.87 -14.93
C GLN A 138 -2.73 9.02 -15.49
N ASN A 139 -1.50 9.32 -15.08
CA ASN A 139 -0.32 8.55 -15.48
C ASN A 139 -0.41 7.09 -15.00
N LEU A 140 -0.82 6.87 -13.75
CA LEU A 140 -0.98 5.52 -13.21
C LEU A 140 -2.06 4.74 -13.97
N SER A 141 -3.19 5.37 -14.28
CA SER A 141 -4.25 4.76 -15.08
C SER A 141 -3.77 4.37 -16.48
N HIS A 142 -2.94 5.21 -17.10
CA HIS A 142 -2.36 4.93 -18.41
C HIS A 142 -1.42 3.72 -18.35
N VAL A 143 -0.47 3.70 -17.41
CA VAL A 143 0.48 2.60 -17.23
C VAL A 143 -0.23 1.28 -16.92
N ILE A 144 -1.27 1.30 -16.08
CA ILE A 144 -2.08 0.11 -15.80
C ILE A 144 -2.70 -0.42 -17.10
N SER A 145 -3.33 0.44 -17.90
CA SER A 145 -3.94 0.05 -19.17
C SER A 145 -2.91 -0.54 -20.14
N GLU A 146 -1.74 0.07 -20.27
CA GLU A 146 -0.67 -0.44 -21.13
C GLU A 146 -0.22 -1.84 -20.68
N LYS A 147 0.05 -2.01 -19.37
CA LYS A 147 0.48 -3.30 -18.82
C LYS A 147 -0.58 -4.37 -18.91
N GLU A 148 -1.86 -4.03 -18.77
CA GLU A 148 -2.96 -4.97 -19.00
C GLU A 148 -3.01 -5.46 -20.46
N THR A 149 -2.74 -4.59 -21.43
CA THR A 149 -2.65 -4.98 -22.84
C THR A 149 -1.46 -5.88 -23.11
N GLU A 150 -0.28 -5.57 -22.55
CA GLU A 150 0.93 -6.37 -22.69
C GLU A 150 0.75 -7.78 -22.08
N ILE A 151 0.18 -7.85 -20.87
CA ILE A 151 -0.15 -9.13 -20.22
C ILE A 151 -1.12 -9.95 -21.08
N ARG A 152 -2.11 -9.32 -21.71
CA ARG A 152 -3.05 -10.01 -22.59
C ARG A 152 -2.37 -10.58 -23.83
N LEU A 153 -1.46 -9.83 -24.45
CA LEU A 153 -0.68 -10.31 -25.60
C LEU A 153 0.19 -11.51 -25.22
N ILE A 154 0.94 -11.41 -24.12
CA ILE A 154 1.79 -12.49 -23.62
C ILE A 154 0.97 -13.75 -23.32
N ARG A 155 -0.20 -13.61 -22.67
CA ARG A 155 -1.10 -14.75 -22.41
C ARG A 155 -1.55 -15.44 -23.70
N ASN A 156 -1.91 -14.66 -24.72
CA ASN A 156 -2.34 -15.21 -26.01
C ASN A 156 -1.19 -15.93 -26.73
N GLU A 157 0.03 -15.39 -26.68
CA GLU A 157 1.22 -16.04 -27.25
C GLU A 157 1.58 -17.33 -26.50
N LEU A 158 1.51 -17.31 -25.17
CA LEU A 158 1.72 -18.50 -24.35
C LEU A 158 0.70 -19.60 -24.67
N GLU A 159 -0.58 -19.24 -24.84
CA GLU A 159 -1.63 -20.20 -25.21
C GLU A 159 -1.37 -20.82 -26.60
N LYS A 160 -0.95 -20.02 -27.59
CA LYS A 160 -0.57 -20.52 -28.92
C LYS A 160 0.60 -21.50 -28.85
N THR A 161 1.65 -21.13 -28.11
CA THR A 161 2.83 -21.98 -27.93
C THR A 161 2.48 -23.28 -27.22
N ASN A 162 1.64 -23.24 -26.18
CA ASN A 162 1.17 -24.45 -25.49
C ASN A 162 0.39 -25.38 -26.42
N LYS A 163 -0.51 -24.83 -27.27
CA LYS A 163 -1.23 -25.64 -28.26
C LYS A 163 -0.29 -26.30 -29.27
N GLN A 164 0.74 -25.58 -29.73
CA GLN A 164 1.76 -26.14 -30.62
C GLN A 164 2.58 -27.24 -29.93
N PHE A 165 2.94 -27.02 -28.66
CA PHE A 165 3.68 -27.99 -27.86
C PHE A 165 2.88 -29.30 -27.69
N GLU A 166 1.60 -29.22 -27.28
CA GLU A 166 0.76 -30.41 -27.14
C GLU A 166 0.56 -31.14 -28.48
N TYR A 167 0.40 -30.41 -29.58
CA TYR A 167 0.34 -31.02 -30.92
C TYR A 167 1.63 -31.78 -31.27
N LEU A 168 2.80 -31.17 -31.06
CA LEU A 168 4.09 -31.83 -31.35
C LEU A 168 4.32 -33.05 -30.44
N LYS A 169 3.90 -32.96 -29.17
CA LYS A 169 3.96 -34.08 -28.23
C LYS A 169 3.11 -35.26 -28.70
N GLU A 170 1.87 -35.01 -29.14
CA GLU A 170 0.99 -36.04 -29.68
C GLU A 170 1.57 -36.70 -30.95
N GLN A 171 2.16 -35.90 -31.84
CA GLN A 171 2.83 -36.42 -33.05
C GLN A 171 4.04 -37.31 -32.71
N LEU A 172 4.84 -36.88 -31.73
CA LEU A 172 6.00 -37.65 -31.27
C LEU A 172 5.57 -38.98 -30.66
N GLU A 173 4.53 -38.97 -29.82
CA GLU A 173 3.99 -40.17 -29.17
C GLU A 173 3.47 -41.18 -30.21
N LYS A 174 2.68 -40.72 -31.19
CA LYS A 174 2.23 -41.57 -32.31
C LYS A 174 3.38 -42.17 -33.10
N SER A 175 4.40 -41.36 -33.42
CA SER A 175 5.59 -41.83 -34.15
C SER A 175 6.42 -42.83 -33.34
N SER A 176 6.46 -42.71 -32.01
CA SER A 176 7.12 -43.70 -31.15
C SER A 176 6.38 -45.03 -31.20
N VAL A 177 5.07 -45.03 -30.98
CA VAL A 177 4.25 -46.24 -30.98
C VAL A 177 4.34 -46.99 -32.31
N VAL A 178 4.27 -46.28 -33.44
CA VAL A 178 4.41 -46.91 -34.76
C VAL A 178 5.78 -47.58 -34.90
N ARG A 179 6.86 -46.90 -34.51
CA ARG A 179 8.22 -47.48 -34.57
C ARG A 179 8.37 -48.69 -33.65
N ASP A 180 7.80 -48.64 -32.45
CA ASP A 180 7.83 -49.76 -31.51
C ASP A 180 7.11 -50.97 -32.12
N THR A 181 5.94 -50.77 -32.75
CA THR A 181 5.22 -51.86 -33.43
C THR A 181 5.96 -52.40 -34.66
N GLU A 182 6.63 -51.55 -35.45
CA GLU A 182 7.46 -52.00 -36.58
C GLU A 182 8.66 -52.82 -36.11
N ILE A 183 9.30 -52.41 -35.00
CA ILE A 183 10.40 -53.15 -34.39
C ILE A 183 9.92 -54.52 -33.90
N GLU A 184 8.77 -54.60 -33.23
CA GLU A 184 8.17 -55.87 -32.80
C GLU A 184 7.91 -56.81 -33.99
N GLN A 185 7.36 -56.28 -35.09
CA GLN A 185 7.15 -57.05 -36.32
C GLN A 185 8.47 -57.58 -36.90
N TYR A 186 9.51 -56.76 -36.98
CA TYR A 186 10.83 -57.21 -37.46
C TYR A 186 11.45 -58.27 -36.55
N ILE A 187 11.27 -58.17 -35.23
CA ILE A 187 11.72 -59.19 -34.28
C ILE A 187 11.01 -60.52 -34.57
N GLU A 188 9.68 -60.51 -34.71
CA GLU A 188 8.91 -61.72 -35.02
C GLU A 188 9.33 -62.35 -36.36
N GLU A 189 9.52 -61.54 -37.40
CA GLU A 189 9.99 -62.03 -38.71
C GLU A 189 11.38 -62.67 -38.63
N LEU A 190 12.31 -62.06 -37.88
CA LEU A 190 13.65 -62.60 -37.68
C LEU A 190 13.61 -63.91 -36.88
N GLU A 191 12.77 -64.01 -35.85
CA GLU A 191 12.57 -65.25 -35.10
C GLU A 191 12.01 -66.38 -35.98
N GLN A 192 11.04 -66.08 -36.85
CA GLN A 192 10.50 -67.05 -37.80
C GLN A 192 11.56 -67.53 -38.79
N LYS A 193 12.34 -66.61 -39.37
CA LYS A 193 13.45 -66.95 -40.27
C LYS A 193 14.51 -67.79 -39.57
N ASN A 194 14.87 -67.46 -38.33
CA ASN A 194 15.83 -68.26 -37.55
C ASN A 194 15.32 -69.68 -37.29
N LYS A 195 14.04 -69.84 -36.93
CA LYS A 195 13.41 -71.18 -36.79
C LYS A 195 13.46 -71.96 -38.10
N GLN A 196 13.16 -71.32 -39.23
CA GLN A 196 13.22 -71.97 -40.53
C GLN A 196 14.64 -72.38 -40.92
N ILE A 197 15.64 -71.54 -40.64
CA ILE A 197 17.06 -71.87 -40.86
C ILE A 197 17.46 -73.09 -40.03
N GLU A 198 17.03 -73.18 -38.77
CA GLU A 198 17.35 -74.30 -37.90
C GLU A 198 16.72 -75.62 -38.40
N ILE A 199 15.47 -75.58 -38.86
CA ILE A 199 14.80 -76.73 -39.49
C ILE A 199 15.56 -77.16 -40.75
N ASN A 200 15.84 -76.21 -41.65
CA ASN A 200 16.54 -76.51 -42.90
C ASN A 200 17.93 -77.10 -42.64
N LYS A 201 18.62 -76.63 -41.60
CA LYS A 201 19.92 -77.17 -41.18
C LYS A 201 19.80 -78.62 -40.70
N GLN A 202 18.80 -78.93 -39.88
CA GLN A 202 18.53 -80.30 -39.43
C GLN A 202 18.19 -81.23 -40.60
N ASP A 203 17.35 -80.79 -41.54
CA ASP A 203 16.99 -81.57 -42.73
C ASP A 203 18.20 -81.84 -43.63
N LEU A 204 19.08 -80.85 -43.80
CA LEU A 204 20.34 -81.01 -44.53
C LEU A 204 21.27 -82.00 -43.82
N ASP A 205 21.42 -81.91 -42.50
CA ASP A 205 22.24 -82.85 -41.72
C ASP A 205 21.73 -84.30 -41.86
N ILE A 206 20.41 -84.51 -41.78
CA ILE A 206 19.79 -85.83 -42.01
C ILE A 206 20.07 -86.32 -43.44
N THR A 207 19.96 -85.43 -44.43
CA THR A 207 20.21 -85.76 -45.84
C THR A 207 21.67 -86.14 -46.05
N ILE A 208 22.62 -85.40 -45.47
CA ILE A 208 24.05 -85.68 -45.54
C ILE A 208 24.34 -87.05 -44.91
N GLN A 209 23.88 -87.28 -43.67
CA GLN A 209 24.07 -88.58 -42.99
C GLN A 209 23.49 -89.76 -43.78
N THR A 210 22.36 -89.55 -44.46
CA THR A 210 21.73 -90.59 -45.30
C THR A 210 22.58 -90.86 -46.54
N LYS A 211 23.07 -89.81 -47.19
CA LYS A 211 23.96 -89.95 -48.36
C LYS A 211 25.29 -90.60 -47.99
N ASP A 212 25.89 -90.23 -46.86
CA ASP A 212 27.13 -90.82 -46.36
C ASP A 212 26.97 -92.34 -46.15
N LYS A 213 25.87 -92.79 -45.53
CA LYS A 213 25.55 -94.23 -45.41
C LYS A 213 25.39 -94.95 -46.74
N ILE A 214 24.82 -94.28 -47.75
CA ILE A 214 24.69 -94.84 -49.10
C ILE A 214 26.07 -94.95 -49.76
N ILE A 215 26.92 -93.92 -49.62
CA ILE A 215 28.29 -93.94 -50.13
C ILE A 215 29.08 -95.07 -49.48
N GLU A 216 29.07 -95.20 -48.15
CA GLU A 216 29.72 -96.30 -47.43
C GLU A 216 29.28 -97.68 -47.95
N LYS A 217 27.97 -97.84 -48.21
CA LYS A 217 27.44 -99.08 -48.78
C LYS A 217 27.93 -99.33 -50.20
N LEU A 218 27.92 -98.31 -51.07
CA LEU A 218 28.39 -98.41 -52.44
C LEU A 218 29.89 -98.69 -52.51
N GLU A 219 30.68 -98.07 -51.62
CA GLU A 219 32.11 -98.32 -51.47
C GLU A 219 32.38 -99.78 -51.08
N ALA A 220 31.64 -100.31 -50.10
CA ALA A 220 31.74 -101.71 -49.70
C ALA A 220 31.33 -102.68 -50.83
N ASP A 221 30.24 -102.39 -51.54
CA ASP A 221 29.77 -103.19 -52.69
C ASP A 221 30.80 -103.17 -53.83
N LEU A 222 31.42 -102.01 -54.12
CA LEU A 222 32.49 -101.87 -55.11
C LEU A 222 33.74 -102.67 -54.72
N GLU A 223 34.16 -102.59 -53.46
CA GLU A 223 35.31 -103.35 -52.96
C GLU A 223 35.08 -104.86 -53.03
N ALA A 224 33.88 -105.33 -52.70
CA ALA A 224 33.48 -106.72 -52.89
C ALA A 224 33.56 -107.15 -54.37
N LYS A 225 33.09 -106.30 -55.30
CA LYS A 225 33.17 -106.57 -56.75
C LYS A 225 34.61 -106.57 -57.27
N ILE A 226 35.47 -105.68 -56.78
CA ILE A 226 36.90 -105.68 -57.10
C ILE A 226 37.55 -106.99 -56.66
N ASN A 227 37.25 -107.46 -55.44
CA ASN A 227 37.76 -108.73 -54.95
C ASN A 227 37.28 -109.92 -55.79
N GLU A 228 36.00 -109.95 -56.18
CA GLU A 228 35.44 -110.97 -57.08
C GLU A 228 36.13 -110.96 -58.46
N ILE A 229 36.38 -109.79 -59.04
CA ILE A 229 37.12 -109.65 -60.31
C ILE A 229 38.54 -110.17 -60.16
N ASN A 230 39.23 -109.86 -59.05
CA ASN A 230 40.58 -110.35 -58.79
C ASN A 230 40.62 -111.87 -58.65
N GLU A 231 39.65 -112.48 -57.97
CA GLU A 231 39.50 -113.94 -57.89
C GLU A 231 39.26 -114.56 -59.26
N LEU A 232 38.33 -114.00 -60.04
CA LEU A 232 38.05 -114.44 -61.40
C LEU A 232 39.29 -114.33 -62.30
N ASN A 233 40.04 -113.24 -62.22
CA ASN A 233 41.28 -113.05 -62.96
C ASN A 233 42.35 -114.07 -62.56
N ASN A 234 42.49 -114.38 -61.27
CA ASN A 234 43.40 -115.42 -60.78
C ASN A 234 42.99 -116.81 -61.32
N ASN A 235 41.70 -117.12 -61.29
CA ASN A 235 41.15 -118.37 -61.84
C ASN A 235 41.37 -118.46 -63.36
N LEU A 236 41.16 -117.36 -64.08
CA LEU A 236 41.41 -117.27 -65.51
C LEU A 236 42.90 -117.50 -65.82
N GLY A 237 43.81 -116.89 -65.06
CA GLY A 237 45.24 -117.13 -65.17
C GLY A 237 45.65 -118.59 -64.92
N ALA A 238 45.00 -119.25 -63.95
CA ALA A 238 45.21 -120.67 -63.68
C ALA A 238 44.72 -121.57 -64.83
N LEU A 239 43.58 -121.23 -65.45
CA LEU A 239 43.04 -121.91 -66.63
C LEU A 239 43.93 -121.71 -67.87
N TYR A 240 44.42 -120.50 -68.13
CA TYR A 240 45.37 -120.26 -69.22
C TYR A 240 46.65 -121.09 -69.04
N SER A 241 47.15 -121.18 -67.81
CA SER A 241 48.31 -122.04 -67.48
C SER A 241 48.04 -123.54 -67.69
N GLN A 242 46.78 -123.99 -67.61
CA GLN A 242 46.39 -125.37 -67.95
C GLN A 242 46.31 -125.57 -69.47
N VAL A 243 45.78 -124.59 -70.21
CA VAL A 243 45.64 -124.67 -71.67
C VAL A 243 46.99 -124.75 -72.36
N ASP A 244 47.98 -123.94 -71.94
CA ASP A 244 49.35 -124.00 -72.47
C ASP A 244 49.97 -125.40 -72.29
N LYS A 245 49.72 -126.06 -71.15
CA LYS A 245 50.21 -127.42 -70.89
C LYS A 245 49.57 -128.49 -71.78
N THR A 246 48.39 -128.24 -72.35
CA THR A 246 47.72 -129.17 -73.27
C THR A 246 48.13 -129.00 -74.74
N GLN A 247 48.67 -127.86 -75.15
CA GLN A 247 49.15 -127.64 -76.52
C GLN A 247 50.53 -128.25 -76.80
N GLU A 248 51.38 -128.45 -75.78
CA GLU A 248 52.73 -129.00 -75.95
C GLU A 248 52.81 -130.55 -75.98
N SER A 249 51.68 -131.27 -75.98
CA SER A 249 51.68 -132.74 -75.92
C SER A 249 51.97 -133.39 -77.30
N PRO A 250 53.12 -134.08 -77.50
CA PRO A 250 53.56 -134.57 -78.82
C PRO A 250 52.67 -135.68 -79.43
N ASP A 251 51.84 -136.33 -78.63
CA ASP A 251 50.99 -137.44 -79.07
C ASP A 251 49.75 -137.00 -79.87
N VAL A 252 49.28 -135.75 -79.67
CA VAL A 252 48.14 -135.20 -80.42
C VAL A 252 48.55 -134.88 -81.86
N ILE A 253 49.76 -134.35 -82.07
CA ILE A 253 50.32 -134.04 -83.40
C ILE A 253 50.53 -135.33 -84.23
N LYS A 254 50.97 -136.44 -83.62
CA LYS A 254 51.09 -137.74 -84.32
C LYS A 254 49.74 -138.31 -84.79
N LYS A 255 48.66 -138.08 -84.05
CA LYS A 255 47.31 -138.53 -84.43
C LYS A 255 46.73 -137.73 -85.60
N ILE A 256 47.01 -136.43 -85.68
CA ILE A 256 46.62 -135.58 -86.81
C ILE A 256 47.37 -135.99 -88.09
N LYS A 257 48.69 -136.27 -88.00
CA LYS A 257 49.50 -136.74 -89.14
C LYS A 257 48.95 -138.00 -89.82
N ARG A 258 48.53 -139.00 -89.04
CA ARG A 258 48.00 -140.27 -89.57
C ARG A 258 46.63 -140.15 -90.24
N LEU A 259 45.84 -139.14 -89.86
CA LEU A 259 44.50 -138.89 -90.42
C LEU A 259 44.55 -138.17 -91.77
N MET A 260 45.61 -137.39 -92.03
CA MET A 260 45.81 -136.70 -93.31
C MET A 260 46.23 -137.66 -94.43
N GLU A 261 47.04 -138.69 -94.14
CA GLU A 261 47.44 -139.71 -95.13
C GLU A 261 46.26 -140.59 -95.61
N ILE A 262 45.34 -140.95 -94.70
CA ILE A 262 44.24 -141.90 -95.02
C ILE A 262 43.14 -141.25 -95.87
N LYS A 263 42.99 -139.92 -95.82
CA LYS A 263 41.85 -139.22 -96.44
C LYS A 263 42.15 -138.57 -97.79
N GLY A 264 43.33 -138.76 -98.38
CA GLY A 264 43.62 -138.36 -99.77
C GLY A 264 43.56 -136.85 -100.03
N PHE A 265 43.85 -136.03 -99.02
CA PHE A 265 43.72 -134.55 -99.08
C PHE A 265 44.99 -133.81 -99.51
N VAL A 266 45.99 -134.49 -100.07
CA VAL A 266 47.19 -133.83 -100.62
C VAL A 266 47.60 -134.52 -101.91
N THR A 267 47.60 -133.77 -103.00
CA THR A 267 48.08 -134.22 -104.32
C THR A 267 49.61 -134.07 -104.39
N ASP A 268 50.33 -134.95 -105.10
CA ASP A 268 51.83 -135.00 -105.17
C ASP A 268 52.51 -133.65 -105.48
N LYS A 269 51.78 -132.68 -106.04
CA LYS A 269 52.26 -131.33 -106.34
C LYS A 269 52.26 -130.36 -105.15
N GLU A 270 51.49 -130.66 -104.09
CA GLU A 270 51.44 -129.89 -102.83
C GLU A 270 52.33 -130.52 -101.73
N PHE A 271 52.93 -131.67 -102.03
CA PHE A 271 53.86 -132.37 -101.15
C PHE A 271 55.29 -131.78 -101.21
N GLU A 272 55.69 -131.19 -102.34
CA GLU A 272 56.99 -130.50 -102.46
C GLU A 272 57.01 -129.13 -101.75
N ASP A 273 55.89 -128.42 -101.69
CA ASP A 273 55.80 -127.12 -101.00
C ASP A 273 55.77 -127.24 -99.47
N LEU A 274 55.60 -128.46 -98.91
CA LEU A 274 55.68 -128.75 -97.48
C LEU A 274 57.05 -129.30 -97.02
N TYR A 275 57.98 -129.54 -97.95
CA TYR A 275 59.35 -129.98 -97.63
C TYR A 275 60.34 -128.81 -97.43
N ASN A 276 59.93 -127.58 -97.78
CA ASN A 276 60.66 -126.35 -97.50
C ASN A 276 59.93 -125.55 -96.41
N VAL A 277 60.19 -125.95 -95.16
CA VAL A 277 59.81 -125.29 -93.91
C VAL A 277 60.38 -123.87 -93.83
#